data_AF-A0A428SEV0-F1
#
_entry.id   AF-A0A428SEV0-F1
#
_cell.length_a   1.000
_cell.length_b   1.000
_cell.length_c   1.000
_cell.angle_alpha   90.00
_cell.angle_beta   90.00
_cell.angle_gamma   90.00
#
_symmetry.space_group_name_H-M   'P 1'
#
loop_
_entity.id
_entity.type
_entity.pdbx_description
1 polymer ?
#
loop_
_entity_poly.entity_id
_entity_poly.type
_entity_poly.pdbx_seq_one_letter_code
_entity_poly.pdbx_strand_id
1 'polypeptide(L)'
;MQQAALENPLNRDCLARVYLGRRRSPHQPRQVNFSLRNFNLCLDQIVDLGLPASPYASAIGEALAVIHWVANVDGYDVEFVLGSEASVGSQQQKAPSLQPTQESPWVADEGRRKTARIWVLDFNLCTKWEEEIGWEQPEALVEQLVMAFFENDPYYPLPLMDDDLGKQLWSVFRDSYTTKAEEILREKDERLRALPNRFINACIEREQQNIDNGLGHGHRQHKG
;
A
#
# COMPACT_ATOMS: atom_id res chain seq x y z
N MET A 1 -13.99 -0.04 -24.85
CA MET A 1 -13.19 0.54 -23.74
C MET A 1 -11.89 -0.22 -23.55
N GLN A 2 -11.90 -1.55 -23.38
CA GLN A 2 -10.68 -2.36 -23.24
C GLN A 2 -9.67 -2.17 -24.39
N GLN A 3 -10.12 -2.26 -25.65
CA GLN A 3 -9.25 -2.08 -26.81
C GLN A 3 -8.59 -0.69 -26.85
N ALA A 4 -9.38 0.37 -26.65
CA ALA A 4 -8.89 1.74 -26.56
C ALA A 4 -7.90 1.95 -25.40
N ALA A 5 -8.05 1.22 -24.28
CA ALA A 5 -7.11 1.26 -23.17
C ALA A 5 -5.78 0.57 -23.52
N LEU A 6 -5.80 -0.54 -24.25
CA LEU A 6 -4.60 -1.25 -24.72
C LEU A 6 -3.83 -0.46 -25.77
N GLU A 7 -4.54 0.26 -26.64
CA GLU A 7 -3.97 1.05 -27.74
C GLU A 7 -3.42 2.41 -27.28
N ASN A 8 -3.78 2.89 -26.09
CA ASN A 8 -3.30 4.17 -25.58
C ASN A 8 -1.85 4.04 -25.04
N PRO A 9 -0.85 4.72 -25.65
CA PRO A 9 0.54 4.63 -25.22
C PRO A 9 0.77 5.10 -23.78
N LEU A 10 -0.09 5.97 -23.23
CA LEU A 10 -0.01 6.41 -21.83
C LEU A 10 -0.27 5.27 -20.85
N ASN A 11 -0.92 4.20 -21.28
CA ASN A 11 -1.26 3.05 -20.45
C ASN A 11 -0.18 1.95 -20.45
N ARG A 12 0.91 2.15 -21.20
CA ARG A 12 1.98 1.16 -21.36
C ARG A 12 2.56 0.72 -20.03
N ASP A 13 2.83 1.68 -19.15
CA ASP A 13 3.53 1.43 -17.88
C ASP A 13 2.57 0.90 -16.80
N CYS A 14 1.25 1.15 -16.95
CA CYS A 14 0.16 0.74 -16.05
C CYS A 14 0.50 0.96 -14.57
N LEU A 15 0.20 2.16 -14.06
CA LEU A 15 0.42 2.59 -12.67
C LEU A 15 -0.93 2.95 -12.04
N ALA A 16 -1.54 1.96 -11.39
CA ALA A 16 -2.82 2.14 -10.71
C ALA A 16 -2.63 2.20 -9.19
N ARG A 17 -2.99 3.31 -8.55
CA ARG A 17 -2.98 3.49 -7.09
C ARG A 17 -4.04 2.60 -6.46
N VAL A 18 -3.62 1.73 -5.55
CA VAL A 18 -4.46 0.69 -4.96
C VAL A 18 -5.09 1.19 -3.67
N TYR A 19 -6.36 1.59 -3.73
CA TYR A 19 -7.06 2.11 -2.56
C TYR A 19 -7.95 1.05 -1.93
N LEU A 20 -7.44 0.36 -0.91
CA LEU A 20 -8.22 -0.63 -0.15
C LEU A 20 -9.13 -0.01 0.90
N GLY A 21 -8.85 1.22 1.33
CA GLY A 21 -9.64 1.97 2.30
C GLY A 21 -10.71 2.88 1.68
N ARG A 22 -10.92 2.82 0.36
CA ARG A 22 -11.90 3.67 -0.35
C ARG A 22 -12.75 2.87 -1.33
N ARG A 23 -14.05 3.13 -1.30
CA ARG A 23 -15.01 2.76 -2.34
C ARG A 23 -15.53 4.03 -3.02
N ARG A 24 -15.85 3.93 -4.30
CA ARG A 24 -16.50 5.02 -5.03
C ARG A 24 -17.95 5.18 -4.58
N SER A 25 -18.47 6.41 -4.67
CA SER A 25 -19.90 6.62 -4.55
C SER A 25 -20.63 5.97 -5.74
N PRO A 26 -21.77 5.29 -5.54
CA PRO A 26 -22.58 4.74 -6.64
C PRO A 26 -22.98 5.78 -7.69
N HIS A 27 -22.95 7.07 -7.32
CA HIS A 27 -23.33 8.19 -8.17
C HIS A 27 -22.12 8.89 -8.81
N GLN A 28 -20.91 8.37 -8.61
CA GLN A 28 -19.71 9.00 -9.15
C GLN A 28 -19.72 8.90 -10.68
N PRO A 29 -19.63 10.02 -11.41
CA PRO A 29 -19.60 10.00 -12.87
C PRO A 29 -18.36 9.27 -13.37
N ARG A 30 -18.48 8.56 -14.49
CA ARG A 30 -17.34 7.91 -15.14
C ARG A 30 -16.34 8.98 -15.58
N GLN A 31 -15.05 8.70 -15.38
CA GLN A 31 -13.99 9.57 -15.88
C GLN A 31 -14.05 9.62 -17.41
N VAL A 32 -14.10 10.83 -17.95
CA VAL A 32 -14.16 11.11 -19.40
C VAL A 32 -12.81 10.88 -20.10
N ASN A 33 -11.69 10.94 -19.37
CA ASN A 33 -10.32 10.73 -19.88
C ASN A 33 -9.63 9.58 -19.14
N PHE A 34 -10.03 8.34 -19.44
CA PHE A 34 -9.46 7.15 -18.82
C PHE A 34 -7.99 6.96 -19.19
N SER A 35 -7.13 6.86 -18.17
CA SER A 35 -5.74 6.40 -18.31
C SER A 35 -5.39 5.50 -17.13
N LEU A 36 -4.55 4.50 -17.39
CA LEU A 36 -3.90 3.64 -16.40
C LEU A 36 -2.64 4.29 -15.81
N ARG A 37 -2.27 5.51 -16.23
CA ARG A 37 -1.21 6.28 -15.61
C ARG A 37 -1.82 7.12 -14.50
N ASN A 38 -1.46 6.81 -13.26
CA ASN A 38 -2.04 7.40 -12.06
C ASN A 38 -3.55 7.13 -11.90
N PHE A 39 -3.96 5.89 -12.16
CA PHE A 39 -5.35 5.50 -12.04
C PHE A 39 -5.73 5.18 -10.60
N ASN A 40 -6.73 5.87 -10.07
CA ASN A 40 -7.28 5.63 -8.74
C ASN A 40 -8.14 4.34 -8.77
N LEU A 41 -7.54 3.21 -8.37
CA LEU A 41 -8.20 1.90 -8.32
C LEU A 41 -8.79 1.66 -6.93
N CYS A 42 -10.07 2.03 -6.76
CA CYS A 42 -10.82 1.85 -5.52
C CYS A 42 -11.24 0.39 -5.29
N LEU A 43 -11.54 0.04 -4.04
CA LEU A 43 -11.86 -1.33 -3.63
C LEU A 43 -13.05 -1.92 -4.39
N ASP A 44 -14.10 -1.14 -4.67
CA ASP A 44 -15.24 -1.61 -5.46
C ASP A 44 -14.81 -2.03 -6.89
N GLN A 45 -13.87 -1.30 -7.49
CA GLN A 45 -13.33 -1.64 -8.80
C GLN A 45 -12.45 -2.89 -8.76
N ILE A 46 -11.68 -3.07 -7.68
CA ILE A 46 -10.89 -4.29 -7.46
C ILE A 46 -11.81 -5.51 -7.43
N VAL A 47 -12.94 -5.41 -6.72
CA VAL A 47 -13.95 -6.47 -6.66
C VAL A 47 -14.62 -6.70 -8.01
N ASP A 48 -15.09 -5.63 -8.67
CA ASP A 48 -15.78 -5.72 -9.97
C ASP A 48 -14.89 -6.34 -11.07
N LEU A 49 -13.57 -6.08 -11.01
CA LEU A 49 -12.59 -6.62 -11.95
C LEU A 49 -12.11 -8.04 -11.57
N GLY A 50 -12.56 -8.60 -10.45
CA GLY A 50 -12.11 -9.89 -9.94
C GLY A 50 -10.63 -9.90 -9.54
N LEU A 51 -10.09 -8.75 -9.14
CA LEU A 51 -8.71 -8.61 -8.69
C LEU A 51 -8.55 -9.10 -7.23
N PRO A 52 -7.37 -9.64 -6.87
CA PRO A 52 -7.17 -10.28 -5.57
C PRO A 52 -6.93 -9.26 -4.44
N ALA A 53 -8.01 -8.69 -3.88
CA ALA A 53 -7.93 -7.70 -2.82
C ALA A 53 -7.17 -8.18 -1.56
N SER A 54 -7.40 -9.42 -1.10
CA SER A 54 -6.71 -9.92 0.12
C SER A 54 -5.21 -10.08 -0.05
N PRO A 55 -4.69 -10.67 -1.16
CA PRO A 55 -3.26 -10.62 -1.44
C PRO A 55 -2.66 -9.20 -1.50
N TYR A 56 -3.41 -8.20 -2.00
CA TYR A 56 -2.96 -6.81 -1.95
C TYR A 56 -2.89 -6.28 -0.52
N ALA A 57 -3.90 -6.54 0.31
CA ALA A 57 -3.88 -6.17 1.73
C ALA A 57 -2.69 -6.79 2.48
N SER A 58 -2.38 -8.07 2.21
CA SER A 58 -1.22 -8.75 2.79
C SER A 58 0.08 -8.08 2.37
N ALA A 59 0.26 -7.84 1.07
CA ALA A 59 1.49 -7.23 0.53
C ALA A 59 1.70 -5.81 1.08
N ILE A 60 0.64 -5.00 1.20
CA ILE A 60 0.70 -3.66 1.78
C ILE A 60 1.04 -3.73 3.28
N GLY A 61 0.47 -4.69 4.02
CA GLY A 61 0.80 -4.92 5.43
C GLY A 61 2.27 -5.27 5.65
N GLU A 62 2.80 -6.22 4.88
CA GLU A 62 4.23 -6.59 4.94
C GLU A 62 5.13 -5.40 4.57
N ALA A 63 4.79 -4.67 3.50
CA ALA A 63 5.56 -3.52 3.06
C ALA A 63 5.58 -2.41 4.12
N LEU A 64 4.44 -2.12 4.76
CA LEU A 64 4.38 -1.11 5.83
C LEU A 64 5.20 -1.53 7.05
N ALA A 65 5.23 -2.83 7.39
CA ALA A 65 6.09 -3.33 8.46
C ALA A 65 7.58 -3.13 8.12
N VAL A 66 7.99 -3.35 6.86
CA VAL A 66 9.37 -3.08 6.42
C VAL A 66 9.69 -1.58 6.48
N ILE A 67 8.77 -0.73 6.01
CA ILE A 67 8.88 0.74 6.06
C ILE A 67 9.10 1.19 7.52
N HIS A 68 8.21 0.78 8.43
CA HIS A 68 8.31 1.14 9.83
C HIS A 68 9.58 0.58 10.46
N TRP A 69 9.83 -0.73 10.36
CA TRP A 69 10.75 -1.40 11.29
C TRP A 69 12.11 -1.75 10.70
N VAL A 70 12.28 -1.80 9.37
CA VAL A 70 13.60 -1.98 8.74
C VAL A 70 14.19 -0.64 8.35
N ALA A 71 13.40 0.17 7.66
CA ALA A 71 13.83 1.47 7.16
C ALA A 71 13.70 2.59 8.21
N ASN A 72 13.05 2.31 9.33
CA ASN A 72 12.80 3.25 10.41
C ASN A 72 12.20 4.57 9.91
N VAL A 73 11.17 4.47 9.07
CA VAL A 73 10.43 5.60 8.51
C VAL A 73 8.96 5.51 8.88
N ASP A 74 8.31 6.65 9.03
CA ASP A 74 6.88 6.71 9.35
C ASP A 74 5.95 6.32 8.21
N GLY A 75 6.46 6.32 6.97
CA GLY A 75 5.66 6.03 5.79
C GLY A 75 4.69 7.14 5.42
N TYR A 76 4.93 8.38 5.86
CA TYR A 76 4.10 9.53 5.47
C TYR A 76 4.23 9.80 3.95
N ASP A 77 3.08 9.96 3.29
CA ASP A 77 2.89 10.20 1.86
C ASP A 77 3.36 9.08 0.90
N VAL A 78 3.61 7.86 1.42
CA VAL A 78 3.95 6.73 0.54
C VAL A 78 2.77 6.29 -0.32
N GLU A 79 3.04 5.99 -1.58
CA GLU A 79 2.04 5.52 -2.54
C GLU A 79 2.17 4.02 -2.82
N PHE A 80 1.05 3.29 -2.77
CA PHE A 80 0.98 1.89 -3.20
C PHE A 80 0.34 1.76 -4.57
N VAL A 81 1.08 1.23 -5.53
CA VAL A 81 0.63 1.10 -6.93
C VAL A 81 0.74 -0.32 -7.45
N LEU A 82 -0.21 -0.73 -8.30
CA LEU A 82 -0.04 -1.87 -9.18
C LEU A 82 0.80 -1.45 -10.38
N GLY A 83 1.86 -2.20 -10.61
CA GLY A 83 2.76 -2.04 -11.75
C GLY A 83 3.03 -3.38 -12.42
N SER A 84 3.33 -3.34 -13.72
CA SER A 84 3.75 -4.54 -14.46
C SER A 84 5.19 -4.90 -14.14
N GLU A 85 5.44 -6.14 -13.76
CA GLU A 85 6.77 -6.73 -13.75
C GLU A 85 7.00 -7.45 -15.08
N ALA A 86 8.06 -7.09 -15.80
CA ALA A 86 8.53 -7.90 -16.91
C ALA A 86 9.07 -9.20 -16.31
N SER A 87 8.52 -10.35 -16.70
CA SER A 87 9.07 -11.66 -16.34
C SER A 87 10.50 -11.75 -16.90
N VAL A 88 11.50 -11.38 -16.12
CA VAL A 88 12.89 -11.70 -16.41
C VAL A 88 13.00 -13.18 -16.10
N GLY A 89 12.89 -14.02 -17.12
CA GLY A 89 13.11 -15.46 -16.97
C GLY A 89 14.40 -15.66 -16.20
N SER A 90 14.30 -16.29 -15.03
CA SER A 90 15.37 -16.73 -14.12
C SER A 90 16.80 -16.47 -14.64
N GLN A 91 17.26 -15.23 -14.55
CA GLN A 91 18.68 -14.93 -14.60
C GLN A 91 19.07 -14.59 -13.17
N GLN A 92 19.94 -15.43 -12.62
CA GLN A 92 20.57 -15.26 -11.31
C GLN A 92 20.85 -13.79 -11.02
N GLN A 93 20.42 -13.33 -9.85
CA GLN A 93 20.74 -12.02 -9.30
C GLN A 93 22.26 -11.77 -9.40
N LYS A 94 22.67 -10.99 -10.40
CA LYS A 94 23.95 -10.29 -10.39
C LYS A 94 23.63 -8.82 -10.15
N ALA A 95 24.34 -8.23 -9.20
CA ALA A 95 24.23 -6.83 -8.81
C ALA A 95 24.27 -5.90 -10.03
N PRO A 96 23.51 -4.78 -10.02
CA PRO A 96 23.41 -3.91 -11.18
C PRO A 96 24.75 -3.21 -11.42
N SER A 97 25.39 -3.54 -12.55
CA SER A 97 26.51 -2.76 -13.07
C SER A 97 25.97 -1.51 -13.76
N LEU A 98 26.40 -0.33 -13.32
CA LEU A 98 26.12 0.97 -13.94
C LEU A 98 26.86 1.07 -15.28
N GLN A 99 26.27 0.55 -16.36
CA GLN A 99 26.67 0.89 -17.73
C GLN A 99 25.42 1.20 -18.57
N PRO A 100 25.46 2.22 -19.44
CA PRO A 100 24.33 2.56 -20.28
C PRO A 100 24.22 1.53 -21.41
N THR A 101 23.23 0.63 -21.31
CA THR A 101 22.90 -0.31 -22.38
C THR A 101 21.98 0.36 -23.38
N GLN A 102 22.39 0.36 -24.66
CA GLN A 102 21.56 0.80 -25.78
C GLN A 102 20.27 -0.03 -25.83
N GLU A 103 19.13 0.65 -25.81
CA GLU A 103 17.81 0.03 -25.88
C GLU A 103 17.65 -0.71 -27.20
N SER A 104 17.50 -2.04 -27.13
CA SER A 104 17.09 -2.84 -28.29
C SER A 104 15.57 -2.75 -28.46
N PRO A 105 15.04 -2.60 -29.69
CA PRO A 105 13.61 -2.55 -29.94
C PRO A 105 12.92 -3.83 -29.46
N TRP A 106 12.03 -3.70 -28.47
CA TRP A 106 11.27 -4.80 -27.89
C TRP A 106 10.38 -5.47 -28.93
N VAL A 107 10.80 -6.64 -29.43
CA VAL A 107 9.91 -7.54 -30.16
C VAL A 107 8.86 -8.03 -29.18
N ALA A 108 7.58 -7.87 -29.54
CA ALA A 108 6.46 -8.38 -28.77
C ALA A 108 6.49 -9.92 -28.80
N ASP A 109 7.14 -10.51 -27.80
CA ASP A 109 7.15 -11.95 -27.58
C ASP A 109 5.82 -12.34 -26.92
N GLU A 110 4.96 -13.04 -27.68
CA GLU A 110 3.60 -13.48 -27.29
C GLU A 110 3.58 -14.48 -26.11
N GLY A 111 4.73 -14.81 -25.51
CA GLY A 111 4.87 -15.75 -24.41
C GLY A 111 5.13 -15.15 -23.02
N ARG A 112 5.43 -13.85 -22.89
CA ARG A 112 5.73 -13.23 -21.58
C ARG A 112 4.45 -12.88 -20.82
N ARG A 113 4.03 -13.75 -19.89
CA ARG A 113 2.98 -13.44 -18.91
C ARG A 113 3.48 -12.30 -18.00
N LYS A 114 3.08 -11.06 -18.31
CA LYS A 114 3.31 -9.90 -17.43
C LYS A 114 2.60 -10.14 -16.10
N THR A 115 3.35 -10.22 -15.02
CA THR A 115 2.81 -10.34 -13.66
C THR A 115 2.65 -8.94 -13.08
N ALA A 116 1.47 -8.62 -12.56
CA ALA A 116 1.28 -7.36 -11.82
C ALA A 116 1.74 -7.54 -10.37
N ARG A 117 2.47 -6.57 -9.83
CA ARG A 117 2.89 -6.53 -8.42
C ARG A 117 2.54 -5.19 -7.78
N ILE A 118 2.46 -5.20 -6.45
CA ILE A 118 2.42 -3.97 -5.65
C ILE A 118 3.83 -3.39 -5.58
N TRP A 119 3.94 -2.11 -5.88
CA TRP A 119 5.13 -1.29 -5.72
C TRP A 119 4.84 -0.18 -4.72
N VAL A 120 5.86 0.25 -3.98
CA VAL A 120 5.79 1.43 -3.11
C VAL A 120 6.62 2.54 -3.73
N LEU A 121 6.03 3.72 -3.84
CA LEU A 121 6.63 4.92 -4.42
C LEU A 121 6.46 6.10 -3.46
N ASP A 122 7.08 7.22 -3.85
CA ASP A 122 7.00 8.53 -3.20
C ASP A 122 7.36 8.54 -1.70
N PHE A 123 8.66 8.61 -1.42
CA PHE A 123 9.20 8.66 -0.04
C PHE A 123 9.68 10.08 0.33
N ASN A 124 9.31 11.09 -0.44
CA ASN A 124 9.86 12.45 -0.34
C ASN A 124 9.43 13.20 0.93
N LEU A 125 8.30 12.83 1.55
CA LEU A 125 7.78 13.45 2.78
C LEU A 125 7.88 12.53 4.02
N CYS A 126 8.43 11.33 3.88
CA CYS A 126 8.67 10.43 5.01
C CYS A 126 9.64 11.04 6.02
N THR A 127 9.37 10.85 7.31
CA THR A 127 10.31 11.16 8.39
C THR A 127 10.98 9.88 8.88
N LYS A 128 12.30 9.92 9.04
CA LYS A 128 13.07 8.85 9.70
C LYS A 128 13.00 9.00 11.20
N TRP A 129 12.93 7.88 11.91
CA TRP A 129 13.03 7.80 13.36
C TRP A 129 14.23 6.94 13.78
N GLU A 130 14.77 7.19 14.97
CA GLU A 130 15.90 6.45 15.53
C GLU A 130 15.41 5.42 16.55
N GLU A 131 16.08 4.27 16.66
CA GLU A 131 15.61 3.21 17.56
C GLU A 131 15.54 3.66 19.02
N GLU A 132 16.44 4.57 19.40
CA GLU A 132 16.48 5.33 20.63
C GLU A 132 15.12 5.94 20.99
N ILE A 133 14.48 6.60 20.02
CA ILE A 133 13.15 7.19 20.18
C ILE A 133 12.12 6.09 20.44
N GLY A 134 12.27 4.94 19.80
CA GLY A 134 11.36 3.80 19.94
C GLY A 134 11.30 3.22 21.35
N TRP A 135 12.35 3.33 22.16
CA TRP A 135 12.30 2.91 23.57
C TRP A 135 12.24 4.05 24.58
N GLU A 136 12.72 5.25 24.25
CA GLU A 136 12.63 6.41 25.15
C GLU A 136 11.26 7.09 25.11
N GLN A 137 10.67 7.17 23.92
CA GLN A 137 9.41 7.89 23.67
C GLN A 137 8.46 7.06 22.78
N PRO A 138 8.11 5.83 23.18
CA PRO A 138 7.36 4.92 22.34
C PRO A 138 5.94 5.41 22.01
N GLU A 139 5.31 6.19 22.91
CA GLU A 139 3.99 6.79 22.64
C GLU A 139 4.05 7.79 21.49
N ALA A 140 5.05 8.68 21.50
CA ALA A 140 5.22 9.69 20.46
C ALA A 140 5.54 9.05 19.10
N LEU A 141 6.36 7.99 19.09
CA LEU A 141 6.61 7.23 17.87
C LEU A 141 5.31 6.60 17.35
N VAL A 142 4.55 5.90 18.20
CA VAL A 142 3.29 5.28 17.78
C VAL A 142 2.30 6.34 17.26
N GLU A 143 2.19 7.49 17.92
CA GLU A 143 1.35 8.60 17.47
C GLU A 143 1.77 9.10 16.07
N GLN A 144 3.07 9.27 15.83
CA GLN A 144 3.60 9.65 14.51
C GLN A 144 3.24 8.62 13.42
N LEU A 145 3.42 7.32 13.71
CA LEU A 145 3.10 6.25 12.76
C LEU A 145 1.58 6.21 12.46
N VAL A 146 0.74 6.36 13.48
CA VAL A 146 -0.73 6.43 13.33
C VAL A 146 -1.12 7.68 12.55
N MET A 147 -0.47 8.81 12.79
CA MET A 147 -0.69 10.03 12.01
C MET A 147 -0.46 9.76 10.52
N ALA A 148 0.70 9.22 10.14
CA ALA A 148 1.03 8.88 8.77
C ALA A 148 0.03 7.91 8.13
N PHE A 149 -0.35 6.83 8.83
CA PHE A 149 -1.32 5.86 8.34
C PHE A 149 -2.68 6.47 7.94
N PHE A 150 -3.17 7.46 8.69
CA PHE A 150 -4.47 8.08 8.43
C PHE A 150 -4.39 9.30 7.51
N GLU A 151 -3.26 10.02 7.51
CA GLU A 151 -3.07 11.18 6.64
C GLU A 151 -2.81 10.80 5.19
N ASN A 152 -2.13 9.67 4.97
CA ASN A 152 -1.99 9.10 3.64
C ASN A 152 -3.34 8.94 2.93
N ASP A 153 -3.26 8.94 1.61
CA ASP A 153 -4.33 8.46 0.76
C ASP A 153 -4.82 7.06 1.18
N PRO A 154 -6.04 6.65 0.82
CA PRO A 154 -6.72 5.49 1.40
C PRO A 154 -6.21 4.13 0.89
N TYR A 155 -4.89 3.93 0.90
CA TYR A 155 -4.20 2.70 0.52
C TYR A 155 -4.49 1.55 1.49
N TYR A 156 -4.53 1.86 2.79
CA TYR A 156 -4.68 0.84 3.84
C TYR A 156 -6.16 0.47 4.07
N PRO A 157 -6.48 -0.81 4.29
CA PRO A 157 -7.78 -1.19 4.85
C PRO A 157 -8.01 -0.53 6.21
N LEU A 158 -9.27 -0.26 6.56
CA LEU A 158 -9.63 0.34 7.84
C LEU A 158 -10.04 -0.71 8.87
N PRO A 159 -9.71 -0.50 10.15
CA PRO A 159 -10.33 -1.26 11.23
C PRO A 159 -11.83 -0.94 11.33
N LEU A 160 -12.57 -1.80 12.04
CA LEU A 160 -13.96 -1.56 12.43
C LEU A 160 -14.97 -1.35 11.27
N MET A 161 -14.63 -1.78 10.06
CA MET A 161 -15.59 -1.77 8.95
C MET A 161 -16.78 -2.68 9.25
N ASP A 162 -17.99 -2.25 8.87
CA ASP A 162 -19.22 -3.02 9.09
C ASP A 162 -19.36 -4.23 8.16
N ASP A 163 -18.84 -4.11 6.93
CA ASP A 163 -18.97 -5.14 5.91
C ASP A 163 -17.92 -6.26 6.01
N ASP A 164 -18.30 -7.48 5.62
CA ASP A 164 -17.46 -8.67 5.76
C ASP A 164 -16.14 -8.56 5.00
N LEU A 165 -16.15 -7.95 3.82
CA LEU A 165 -14.94 -7.76 3.03
C LEU A 165 -13.98 -6.79 3.73
N GLY A 166 -14.48 -5.66 4.25
CA GLY A 166 -13.70 -4.70 5.02
C GLY A 166 -13.05 -5.34 6.24
N LYS A 167 -13.81 -6.12 7.02
CA LYS A 167 -13.31 -6.88 8.17
C LYS A 167 -12.21 -7.86 7.76
N GLN A 168 -12.44 -8.60 6.67
CA GLN A 168 -11.47 -9.55 6.15
C GLN A 168 -10.18 -8.85 5.72
N LEU A 169 -10.26 -7.75 4.97
CA LEU A 169 -9.07 -7.04 4.49
C LEU A 169 -8.27 -6.43 5.64
N TRP A 170 -8.94 -5.88 6.66
CA TRP A 170 -8.26 -5.42 7.87
C TRP A 170 -7.55 -6.56 8.60
N SER A 171 -8.21 -7.71 8.79
CA SER A 171 -7.56 -8.87 9.43
C SER A 171 -6.33 -9.30 8.67
N VAL A 172 -6.43 -9.46 7.35
CA VAL A 172 -5.30 -9.87 6.51
C VAL A 172 -4.16 -8.85 6.57
N PHE A 173 -4.47 -7.56 6.46
CA PHE A 173 -3.47 -6.49 6.58
C PHE A 173 -2.78 -6.52 7.94
N ARG A 174 -3.56 -6.58 9.02
CA ARG A 174 -3.07 -6.62 10.41
C ARG A 174 -2.15 -7.81 10.61
N ASP A 175 -2.61 -9.01 10.27
CA ASP A 175 -1.90 -10.26 10.53
C ASP A 175 -0.59 -10.31 9.75
N SER A 176 -0.59 -9.88 8.49
CA SER A 176 0.63 -9.78 7.68
C SER A 176 1.59 -8.71 8.19
N TYR A 177 1.08 -7.54 8.61
CA TYR A 177 1.89 -6.48 9.22
C TYR A 177 2.56 -6.95 10.51
N THR A 178 1.80 -7.51 11.46
CA THR A 178 2.35 -7.93 12.76
C THR A 178 3.30 -9.09 12.62
N THR A 179 2.96 -10.10 11.80
CA THR A 179 3.86 -11.24 11.53
C THR A 179 5.19 -10.75 10.96
N LYS A 180 5.15 -9.88 9.95
CA LYS A 180 6.37 -9.34 9.35
C LYS A 180 7.17 -8.48 10.33
N ALA A 181 6.50 -7.67 11.13
CA ALA A 181 7.15 -6.84 12.13
C ALA A 181 7.82 -7.68 13.23
N GLU A 182 7.18 -8.76 13.69
CA GLU A 182 7.76 -9.72 14.64
C GLU A 182 9.02 -10.38 14.08
N GLU A 183 9.01 -10.79 12.81
CA GLU A 183 10.20 -11.32 12.14
C GLU A 183 11.35 -10.30 12.13
N ILE A 184 11.08 -9.05 11.75
CA ILE A 184 12.08 -7.97 11.67
C ILE A 184 12.65 -7.65 13.06
N LEU A 185 11.78 -7.50 14.07
CA LEU A 185 12.17 -7.03 15.41
C LEU A 185 12.80 -8.11 16.27
N ARG A 186 12.81 -9.38 15.84
CA ARG A 186 13.54 -10.46 16.55
C ARG A 186 15.03 -10.18 16.68
N GLU A 187 15.61 -9.52 15.67
CA GLU A 187 17.03 -9.18 15.61
C GLU A 187 17.35 -7.80 16.19
N LYS A 188 16.33 -7.06 16.66
CA LYS A 188 16.46 -5.72 17.26
C LYS A 188 16.28 -5.75 18.79
N ASP A 189 16.43 -4.58 19.41
CA ASP A 189 16.20 -4.40 20.85
C ASP A 189 14.80 -4.87 21.25
N GLU A 190 14.72 -5.64 22.34
CA GLU A 190 13.47 -6.28 22.76
C GLU A 190 12.38 -5.28 23.16
N ARG A 191 12.75 -4.06 23.55
CA ARG A 191 11.82 -3.00 23.93
C ARG A 191 10.95 -2.55 22.75
N LEU A 192 11.42 -2.76 21.52
CA LEU A 192 10.66 -2.43 20.31
C LEU A 192 9.58 -3.47 19.99
N ARG A 193 9.68 -4.70 20.51
CA ARG A 193 8.82 -5.84 20.09
C ARG A 193 7.33 -5.63 20.32
N ALA A 194 6.95 -4.79 21.28
CA ALA A 194 5.55 -4.48 21.55
C ALA A 194 4.97 -3.41 20.61
N LEU A 195 5.81 -2.59 19.96
CA LEU A 195 5.38 -1.42 19.19
C LEU A 195 4.47 -1.75 17.99
N PRO A 196 4.67 -2.85 17.22
CA PRO A 196 3.77 -3.16 16.11
C PRO A 196 2.32 -3.38 16.55
N ASN A 197 2.12 -4.12 17.65
CA ASN A 197 0.79 -4.35 18.20
C ASN A 197 0.19 -3.06 18.79
N ARG A 198 1.03 -2.21 19.41
CA ARG A 198 0.59 -0.90 19.90
C ARG A 198 0.15 0.03 18.77
N PHE A 199 0.88 0.04 17.66
CA PHE A 199 0.48 0.77 16.45
C PHE A 199 -0.87 0.29 15.91
N ILE A 200 -1.07 -1.03 15.77
CA ILE A 200 -2.35 -1.60 15.33
C ILE A 200 -3.50 -1.20 16.27
N ASN A 201 -3.29 -1.31 17.58
CA ASN A 201 -4.31 -0.96 18.57
C ASN A 201 -4.64 0.53 18.53
N ALA A 202 -3.62 1.40 18.43
CA ALA A 202 -3.82 2.84 18.32
C ALA A 202 -4.57 3.22 17.03
N CYS A 203 -4.36 2.50 15.92
CA CYS A 203 -5.18 2.67 14.71
C CYS A 203 -6.65 2.30 14.94
N ILE A 204 -6.94 1.21 15.67
CA ILE A 204 -8.30 0.80 16.02
C ILE A 204 -8.95 1.84 16.95
N GLU A 205 -8.22 2.32 17.96
CA GLU A 205 -8.70 3.33 18.91
C GLU A 205 -9.02 4.66 18.23
N ARG A 206 -8.13 5.15 17.35
CA ARG A 206 -8.38 6.37 16.56
C ARG A 206 -9.64 6.24 15.71
N GLU A 207 -9.86 5.08 15.08
CA GLU A 207 -11.06 4.85 14.28
C GLU A 207 -12.33 4.76 15.13
N GLN A 208 -12.26 4.08 16.28
CA GLN A 208 -13.37 4.02 17.24
C GLN A 208 -13.76 5.43 17.70
N GLN A 209 -12.78 6.30 18.00
CA GLN A 209 -13.05 7.69 18.38
C GLN A 209 -13.76 8.46 17.27
N ASN A 210 -13.42 8.25 15.99
CA ASN A 210 -14.12 8.88 14.88
C ASN A 210 -15.59 8.42 14.81
N ILE A 211 -15.83 7.12 15.00
CA ILE A 211 -17.19 6.54 15.01
C ILE A 211 -18.00 7.12 16.17
N ASP A 212 -17.43 7.13 17.38
CA ASP A 212 -18.08 7.63 18.60
C ASP A 212 -18.42 9.13 18.50
N ASN A 213 -17.57 9.90 17.82
CA ASN A 213 -17.80 11.32 17.55
C ASN A 213 -18.76 11.59 16.38
N GLY A 214 -19.34 10.56 15.77
CA GLY A 214 -20.28 10.68 14.65
C GLY A 214 -19.64 11.08 13.32
N LEU A 215 -18.31 10.97 13.19
CA LEU A 215 -17.56 11.24 11.96
C LEU A 215 -17.53 10.02 11.02
N GLY A 216 -18.00 8.86 11.47
CA GLY A 216 -17.92 7.59 10.75
C GLY A 216 -16.46 7.23 10.45
N HIS A 217 -16.20 6.70 9.26
CA HIS A 217 -14.85 6.36 8.79
C HIS A 217 -14.06 7.57 8.21
N GLY A 218 -14.46 8.78 8.58
CA GLY A 218 -13.88 10.03 8.10
C GLY A 218 -14.18 10.37 6.63
N HIS A 219 -13.48 11.38 6.10
CA HIS A 219 -13.71 11.93 4.77
C HIS A 219 -12.86 11.30 3.65
N ARG A 220 -12.45 10.03 3.81
CA ARG A 220 -11.50 9.37 2.89
C ARG A 220 -12.01 9.20 1.46
N GLN A 221 -13.33 9.19 1.26
CA GLN A 221 -13.95 9.23 -0.08
C GLN A 221 -13.55 10.45 -0.92
N HIS A 222 -13.03 11.51 -0.28
CA HIS A 222 -12.56 12.74 -0.91
C HIS A 222 -11.02 12.82 -1.04
N LYS A 223 -10.26 11.86 -0.48
CA LYS A 223 -8.79 11.79 -0.58
C LYS A 223 -8.37 11.06 -1.87
N GLY A 224 -7.32 11.54 -2.53
CA GLY A 224 -6.70 10.95 -3.72
C GLY A 224 -7.30 11.32 -5.07
#